data_AF-A0A365L695-F1
#
_entry.id   AF-A0A365L695-F1
#
_cell.length_a   1.000
_cell.length_b   1.000
_cell.length_c   1.000
_cell.angle_alpha   90.00
_cell.angle_beta   90.00
_cell.angle_gamma   90.00
#
_symmetry.space_group_name_H-M   'P 1'
#
loop_
_entity.id
_entity.type
_entity.pdbx_description
1 polymer ?
#
loop_
_entity_poly.entity_id
_entity_poly.type
_entity_poly.pdbx_seq_one_letter_code
_entity_poly.pdbx_strand_id
1 'polypeptide(L)' 'MKEFKITYFFDEEHYIRRFIFVESQEKAEALVQSERDQYISFTDSRGIYHELDTGKVRVTQISEYHRIDKTKS' A
#
# COMPACT_ATOMS: atom_id res chain seq x y z
N MET A 1 5.49 2.10 15.74
CA MET A 1 4.88 1.62 14.48
C MET A 1 5.36 2.51 13.36
N LYS A 2 5.74 1.92 12.24
CA LYS A 2 6.21 2.61 11.04
C LYS A 2 5.10 2.64 10.01
N GLU A 3 5.03 3.72 9.25
CA GLU A 3 4.10 3.84 8.13
C GLU A 3 4.78 3.30 6.87
N PHE A 4 4.09 2.42 6.14
CA PHE A 4 4.54 1.91 4.85
C PHE A 4 3.53 2.28 3.78
N LYS A 5 4.05 2.77 2.66
CA LYS A 5 3.29 3.04 1.45
C LYS A 5 3.45 1.84 0.52
N ILE A 6 2.33 1.17 0.23
CA ILE A 6 2.22 0.12 -0.77
C ILE A 6 1.61 0.73 -2.04
N THR A 7 2.23 0.47 -3.18
CA THR A 7 1.69 0.86 -4.49
C THR A 7 1.48 -0.38 -5.35
N TYR A 8 0.24 -0.62 -5.74
CA TYR A 8 -0.16 -1.70 -6.64
C TYR A 8 -0.29 -1.14 -8.05
N PHE A 9 0.51 -1.63 -8.99
CA PHE A 9 0.48 -1.21 -10.39
C PHE A 9 -0.22 -2.27 -11.24
N PHE A 10 -1.27 -1.86 -11.96
CA PHE A 10 -1.95 -2.70 -12.95
C PHE A 10 -1.38 -2.48 -14.34
N ASP A 11 -0.99 -1.24 -14.64
CA ASP A 11 -0.22 -0.82 -15.81
C ASP A 11 0.54 0.49 -15.51
N GLU A 12 0.99 1.20 -16.54
CA GLU A 12 1.77 2.44 -16.40
C GLU A 12 0.95 3.62 -15.85
N GLU A 13 -0.36 3.65 -16.09
CA GLU A 13 -1.25 4.77 -15.72
C GLU A 13 -2.15 4.41 -14.53
N HIS A 14 -2.45 3.12 -14.34
CA HIS A 14 -3.36 2.64 -13.30
C HIS A 14 -2.60 2.04 -12.13
N TYR A 15 -2.63 2.77 -11.01
CA TYR A 15 -2.10 2.30 -9.74
C TYR A 15 -2.97 2.73 -8.57
N ILE A 16 -2.93 1.92 -7.51
CA ILE A 16 -3.62 2.18 -6.24
C ILE A 16 -2.58 2.23 -5.12
N ARG A 17 -2.74 3.17 -4.19
CA ARG A 17 -1.87 3.33 -3.02
C ARG A 17 -2.59 2.96 -1.75
N ARG A 18 -1.98 2.10 -0.94
CA ARG A 18 -2.42 1.72 0.41
C ARG A 18 -1.36 2.15 1.41
N PHE A 19 -1.78 2.74 2.51
CA PHE A 19 -0.91 3.06 3.64
C PHE A 19 -1.22 2.08 4.77
N ILE A 20 -0.18 1.45 5.31
CA ILE A 20 -0.30 0.51 6.43
C ILE A 20 0.64 0.91 7.56
N PHE A 21 0.30 0.53 8.79
CA PHE A 21 1.11 0.76 9.98
C PHE A 21 1.57 -0.58 10.54
N VAL A 22 2.85 -0.89 10.38
CA VAL A 22 3.44 -2.16 10.85
C VAL A 22 4.80 -1.93 11.50
N GLU A 23 5.37 -2.96 12.11
CA GLU A 23 6.59 -2.85 12.92
C GLU A 23 7.87 -2.83 12.07
N SER A 24 7.88 -3.54 10.93
CA SER A 24 9.04 -3.66 10.04
C SER A 24 8.62 -3.85 8.59
N GLN A 25 9.60 -3.71 7.68
CA GLN A 25 9.44 -4.00 6.26
C GLN A 25 9.03 -5.47 6.04
N GLU A 26 9.62 -6.43 6.78
CA GLU A 26 9.28 -7.84 6.60
C GLU A 26 7.81 -8.12 6.96
N LYS A 27 7.27 -7.42 7.97
CA LYS A 27 5.84 -7.52 8.31
C LYS A 27 4.95 -6.92 7.22
N ALA A 28 5.38 -5.84 6.57
CA ALA A 28 4.67 -5.27 5.42
C ALA A 28 4.65 -6.26 4.24
N GLU A 29 5.79 -6.89 3.95
CA GLU A 29 5.92 -7.90 2.91
C GLU A 29 5.09 -9.15 3.20
N ALA A 30 5.13 -9.64 4.44
CA ALA A 30 4.34 -10.80 4.86
C ALA A 30 2.83 -10.55 4.72
N LEU A 31 2.36 -9.34 5.02
CA LEU A 31 0.96 -8.95 4.81
C LEU A 31 0.59 -8.95 3.32
N VAL A 32 1.42 -8.34 2.48
CA VAL A 32 1.16 -8.32 1.03
C VAL A 32 1.19 -9.73 0.44
N GLN A 33 2.09 -10.60 0.92
CA GLN A 33 2.17 -11.99 0.49
C GLN A 33 0.95 -12.81 0.92
N SER A 34 0.43 -12.62 2.14
CA SER A 34 -0.77 -13.31 2.60
C SER A 34 -2.04 -12.85 1.88
N GLU A 35 -2.03 -11.63 1.34
CA GLU A 35 -3.10 -11.04 0.55
C GLU A 35 -3.00 -11.31 -0.96
N ARG A 36 -2.02 -12.10 -1.40
CA ARG A 36 -1.77 -12.36 -2.82
C ARG A 36 -2.83 -13.32 -3.41
N ASP A 37 -3.15 -13.09 -4.68
CA ASP A 37 -4.11 -13.88 -5.48
C ASP A 37 -5.55 -13.90 -4.91
N GLN A 38 -5.96 -12.81 -4.24
CA GLN A 38 -7.29 -12.63 -3.69
C GLN A 38 -7.78 -11.18 -3.80
N TYR A 39 -9.07 -10.95 -3.55
CA TYR A 39 -9.61 -9.61 -3.43
C TYR A 39 -9.26 -9.01 -2.06
N ILE A 40 -8.76 -7.78 -2.09
CA ILE A 40 -8.60 -6.96 -0.88
C ILE A 40 -9.46 -5.72 -1.00
N SER A 41 -9.95 -5.27 0.15
CA SER A 41 -10.59 -3.96 0.26
C SER A 41 -10.03 -3.18 1.43
N PHE A 42 -9.93 -1.86 1.24
CA PHE A 42 -9.47 -0.94 2.28
C PHE A 42 -10.00 0.46 2.02
N THR A 43 -10.04 1.27 3.07
CA THR A 43 -10.41 2.68 2.98
C THR A 43 -9.16 3.53 3.17
N ASP A 44 -8.94 4.50 2.28
CA ASP A 44 -7.80 5.41 2.40
C ASP A 44 -8.05 6.51 3.46
N SER A 45 -7.03 7.33 3.72
CA SER A 45 -7.14 8.43 4.69
C SER A 45 -8.13 9.54 4.30
N ARG A 46 -8.61 9.54 3.04
CA ARG A 46 -9.64 10.46 2.52
C ARG A 46 -11.04 9.86 2.61
N GLY A 47 -11.19 8.65 3.15
CA GLY A 47 -12.48 7.96 3.25
C GLY A 47 -12.92 7.28 1.95
N ILE A 48 -12.02 7.15 0.96
CA ILE A 48 -12.35 6.50 -0.31
C ILE A 48 -12.18 4.99 -0.14
N TYR A 49 -13.23 4.24 -0.48
CA TYR A 49 -13.20 2.79 -0.52
C TYR A 49 -12.50 2.31 -1.79
N HIS A 50 -11.50 1.44 -1.61
CA HIS A 50 -10.80 0.75 -2.69
C HIS A 50 -11.03 -0.75 -2.55
N GLU A 51 -11.35 -1.39 -3.66
CA GLU A 51 -11.38 -2.84 -3.78
C GLU A 51 -10.59 -3.24 -5.02
N LEU A 52 -9.70 -4.22 -4.89
CA LEU A 52 -8.91 -4.70 -6.01
C LEU A 52 -8.58 -6.19 -5.89
N ASP A 53 -8.44 -6.81 -7.06
CA ASP A 53 -7.94 -8.18 -7.23
C ASP A 53 -6.40 -8.16 -7.27
N THR A 54 -5.76 -8.69 -6.23
CA THR A 54 -4.30 -8.70 -6.14
C THR A 54 -3.65 -9.63 -7.17
N GLY A 55 -4.40 -10.60 -7.73
CA GLY A 55 -3.91 -11.47 -8.81
C GLY A 55 -3.71 -10.75 -10.15
N LYS A 56 -4.33 -9.57 -10.33
CA LYS A 56 -4.16 -8.73 -11.53
C LYS A 56 -3.07 -7.67 -11.39
N VAL A 57 -2.48 -7.53 -10.21
CA VAL A 57 -1.41 -6.58 -9.97
C VAL A 57 -0.13 -7.09 -10.62
N ARG A 58 0.50 -6.27 -11.46
CA ARG A 58 1.75 -6.61 -12.15
C ARG A 58 2.97 -6.36 -11.29
N VAL A 59 2.98 -5.23 -10.57
CA VAL A 59 4.08 -4.82 -9.72
C VAL A 59 3.52 -4.31 -8.39
N THR A 60 4.09 -4.78 -7.29
CA THR A 60 3.82 -4.24 -5.95
C THR A 60 5.10 -3.62 -5.40
N GLN A 61 5.03 -2.35 -5.04
CA GLN A 61 6.12 -1.62 -4.40
C GLN A 61 5.78 -1.32 -2.95
N ILE A 62 6.69 -1.61 -2.03
CA ILE A 62 6.57 -1.29 -0.60
C ILE A 62 7.74 -0.38 -0.22
N SER A 63 7.45 0.75 0.40
CA SER A 63 8.46 1.70 0.88
C SER A 63 8.07 2.27 2.24
N GLU A 64 9.01 2.39 3.16
CA GLU A 64 8.82 3.13 4.41
C GLU A 64 8.46 4.59 4.07
N TYR A 65 7.33 5.06 4.61
CA TYR A 65 6.84 6.39 4.39
C TYR A 65 7.30 7.31 5.52
N HIS A 66 8.31 8.11 5.22
CA HIS A 66 8.74 9.18 6.10
C HIS A 66 7.87 10.40 5.80
N ARG A 67 6.88 10.68 6.66
CA ARG A 67 6.10 11.91 6.59
C ARG A 67 7.05 13.10 6.76
N ILE A 68 7.43 13.74 5.65
CA ILE A 68 8.20 14.98 5.69
C ILE A 68 7.22 16.05 6.17
N ASP A 69 7.32 16.44 7.44
CA ASP A 69 6.60 17.59 7.99
C ASP A 69 6.96 18.83 7.19
N LYS A 70 6.07 19.25 6.28
CA LYS A 70 6.18 20.52 5.55
C LYS A 70 5.83 21.75 6.42
N THR A 71 5.87 21.62 7.74
CA THR A 71 5.47 22.67 8.71
C THR A 71 6.64 23.54 9.20
N LYS A 72 7.82 23.46 8.57
CA LYS A 72 8.92 24.42 8.79
C LYS A 72 9.45 24.93 7.46
N SER A 73 8.85 26.00 6.97
CA SER A 73 9.48 26.99 6.08
C SER A 73 8.99 28.36 6.49
#